data_AF-A0A7Y0A2W5-F1
#
_entry.id   AF-A0A7Y0A2W5-F1
#
_cell.length_a   1.000
_cell.length_b   1.000
_cell.length_c   1.000
_cell.angle_alpha   90.00
_cell.angle_beta   90.00
_cell.angle_gamma   90.00
#
_symmetry.space_group_name_H-M   'P 1'
#
loop_
_entity.id
_entity.type
_entity.pdbx_description
1 polymer ?
#
loop_
_entity_poly.entity_id
_entity_poly.type
_entity_poly.pdbx_seq_one_letter_code
_entity_poly.pdbx_strand_id
1 'polypeptide(L)'
;MYQDNSLIDISTPISKMDINQTALNSPSFDKLKGMINGGATNLDLMNAGYAPFGPDGKQLNLHHVLGDEPGPMVELSASTHQKYYKQLHGLIENGNSFRNEPAAARGYDKFRSSYWKQRAEGFKCR
;
A
#
# COMPACT_ATOMS: atom_id res chain seq x y z
N MET A 1 10.19 9.58 -4.59
CA MET A 1 9.15 8.98 -3.72
C MET A 1 8.99 9.87 -2.52
N TYR A 2 7.77 10.32 -2.21
CA TYR A 2 7.49 10.99 -0.94
C TYR A 2 6.99 9.97 0.08
N GLN A 3 7.63 9.92 1.24
CA GLN A 3 7.40 8.94 2.31
C GLN A 3 6.91 9.65 3.57
N ASP A 4 5.94 9.08 4.27
CA ASP A 4 5.43 9.61 5.52
C ASP A 4 5.48 8.53 6.62
N ASN A 5 6.47 8.65 7.50
CA ASN A 5 6.64 7.74 8.63
C ASN A 5 5.53 7.86 9.67
N SER A 6 4.80 8.98 9.74
CA SER A 6 3.71 9.16 10.70
C SER A 6 2.50 8.25 10.40
N LEU A 7 2.44 7.68 9.19
CA LEU A 7 1.37 6.79 8.76
C LEU A 7 1.60 5.33 9.12
N ILE A 8 2.78 4.96 9.64
CA ILE A 8 3.16 3.54 9.82
C ILE A 8 3.58 3.30 11.28
N ASP A 9 2.72 2.60 12.02
CA ASP A 9 3.10 1.97 13.29
C ASP A 9 3.72 0.59 13.01
N ILE A 10 5.00 0.42 13.31
CA ILE A 10 5.75 -0.82 13.09
C ILE A 10 5.73 -1.80 14.27
N SER A 11 5.23 -1.36 15.42
CA SER A 11 5.40 -2.05 16.70
C SER A 11 4.14 -2.75 17.17
N THR A 12 2.98 -2.17 16.86
CA THR A 12 1.68 -2.74 17.25
C THR A 12 1.34 -3.92 16.33
N PRO A 13 1.02 -5.11 16.89
CA PRO A 13 0.44 -6.19 16.11
C PRO A 13 -0.83 -5.73 15.41
N ILE A 14 -0.98 -6.05 14.13
CA ILE A 14 -2.11 -5.58 13.30
C ILE A 14 -3.44 -6.08 13.86
N SER A 15 -3.46 -7.24 14.51
CA SER A 15 -4.64 -7.78 15.20
C SER A 15 -5.13 -6.92 16.37
N LYS A 16 -4.31 -5.98 16.86
CA LYS A 16 -4.66 -4.99 17.90
C LYS A 16 -4.98 -3.61 17.34
N MET A 17 -4.80 -3.39 16.03
CA MET A 17 -5.17 -2.15 15.37
C MET A 17 -6.66 -2.16 15.00
N ASP A 18 -7.28 -0.98 14.89
CA ASP A 18 -8.64 -0.84 14.37
C ASP A 18 -8.61 -0.96 12.84
N ILE A 19 -8.54 -2.19 12.33
CA ILE A 19 -8.49 -2.48 10.90
C ILE A 19 -9.87 -2.73 10.30
N ASN A 20 -10.07 -2.26 9.07
CA ASN A 20 -11.25 -2.57 8.28
C ASN A 20 -11.16 -4.01 7.73
N GLN A 21 -11.68 -4.97 8.50
CA GLN A 21 -11.66 -6.40 8.14
C GLN A 21 -12.49 -6.72 6.88
N THR A 22 -13.48 -5.90 6.54
CA THR A 22 -14.30 -6.10 5.33
C THR A 22 -13.45 -6.06 4.06
N ALA A 23 -12.37 -5.28 4.04
CA ALA A 23 -11.42 -5.22 2.93
C ALA A 23 -10.62 -6.54 2.74
N LEU A 24 -10.62 -7.43 3.73
CA LEU A 24 -9.87 -8.70 3.74
C LEU A 24 -10.74 -9.92 3.40
N ASN A 25 -12.00 -9.72 3.01
CA ASN A 25 -12.96 -10.80 2.77
C ASN A 25 -12.73 -11.58 1.45
N SER A 26 -11.74 -11.21 0.64
CA SER A 26 -11.39 -11.96 -0.58
C SER A 26 -10.39 -13.10 -0.29
N PRO A 27 -10.51 -14.27 -0.95
CA PRO A 27 -9.52 -15.35 -0.87
C PRO A 27 -8.09 -14.89 -1.22
N SER A 28 -7.97 -13.86 -2.06
CA SER A 28 -6.68 -13.25 -2.40
C SER A 28 -5.91 -12.70 -1.18
N PHE A 29 -6.59 -12.49 -0.05
CA PHE A 29 -6.00 -12.02 1.21
C PHE A 29 -5.82 -13.12 2.26
N ASP A 30 -6.01 -14.40 1.94
CA ASP A 30 -5.89 -15.49 2.94
C ASP A 30 -4.50 -15.55 3.59
N LYS A 31 -3.44 -15.36 2.80
CA LYS A 31 -2.07 -15.27 3.33
C LYS A 31 -1.90 -14.07 4.26
N LEU A 32 -2.47 -12.92 3.90
CA LEU A 32 -2.41 -11.71 4.72
C LEU A 32 -3.16 -11.90 6.06
N LYS A 33 -4.35 -12.49 6.02
CA LYS A 33 -5.12 -12.86 7.22
C LYS A 33 -4.36 -13.83 8.11
N GLY A 34 -3.70 -14.84 7.53
CA GLY A 34 -2.84 -15.76 8.26
C GLY A 34 -1.72 -15.06 9.02
N MET A 35 -1.05 -14.08 8.38
CA MET A 35 -0.03 -13.26 9.03
C MET A 35 -0.60 -12.42 10.18
N ILE A 36 -1.72 -11.73 9.95
CA ILE A 36 -2.38 -10.88 10.95
C ILE A 36 -2.79 -11.72 12.17
N ASN A 37 -3.43 -12.87 11.93
CA ASN A 37 -3.84 -13.80 13.00
C ASN A 37 -2.64 -14.38 13.75
N GLY A 38 -1.49 -14.52 13.08
CA GLY A 38 -0.21 -14.91 13.68
C GLY A 38 0.50 -13.80 14.47
N GLY A 39 -0.10 -12.61 14.58
CA GLY A 39 0.47 -11.48 15.34
C GLY A 39 1.43 -10.59 14.55
N ALA A 40 1.39 -10.63 13.21
CA ALA A 40 2.25 -9.79 12.37
C ALA A 40 2.03 -8.29 12.62
N THR A 41 3.12 -7.54 12.55
CA THR A 41 3.17 -6.07 12.55
C THR A 41 3.20 -5.52 11.12
N ASN A 42 3.08 -4.20 10.96
CA ASN A 42 3.32 -3.57 9.66
C ASN A 42 4.75 -3.79 9.13
N LEU A 43 5.74 -3.95 10.02
CA LEU A 43 7.10 -4.27 9.61
C LEU A 43 7.17 -5.65 8.96
N ASP A 44 6.48 -6.64 9.53
CA ASP A 44 6.41 -8.00 8.98
C ASP A 44 5.70 -8.03 7.62
N LEU A 45 4.61 -7.27 7.48
CA LEU A 45 3.93 -7.11 6.20
C LEU A 45 4.84 -6.51 5.13
N MET A 46 5.53 -5.42 5.46
CA MET A 46 6.43 -4.75 4.53
C MET A 46 7.62 -5.65 4.15
N ASN A 47 8.19 -6.42 5.09
CA ASN A 47 9.22 -7.42 4.80
C ASN A 47 8.73 -8.52 3.85
N ALA A 48 7.45 -8.89 3.92
CA ALA A 48 6.81 -9.81 2.98
C ALA A 48 6.41 -9.14 1.65
N GLY A 49 6.58 -7.83 1.51
CA GLY A 49 6.23 -7.04 0.33
C GLY A 49 4.76 -6.61 0.26
N TYR A 50 4.04 -6.66 1.38
CA TYR A 50 2.68 -6.13 1.50
C TYR A 50 2.69 -4.68 1.96
N ALA A 51 1.66 -3.93 1.56
CA ALA A 51 1.45 -2.59 2.06
C ALA A 51 1.06 -2.63 3.56
N PRO A 52 1.61 -1.72 4.39
CA PRO A 52 1.23 -1.60 5.79
C PRO A 52 -0.18 -1.02 5.92
N PHE A 53 -0.81 -1.24 7.06
CA PHE A 53 -2.04 -0.57 7.47
C PHE A 53 -1.74 0.79 8.08
N GLY A 54 -2.44 1.81 7.58
CA GLY A 54 -2.39 3.16 8.11
C GLY A 54 -3.31 3.37 9.31
N PRO A 55 -3.30 4.59 9.88
CA PRO A 55 -4.14 4.96 11.02
C PRO A 55 -5.65 4.95 10.71
N ASP A 56 -6.02 4.92 9.42
CA ASP A 56 -7.41 4.81 8.96
C ASP A 56 -7.90 3.36 8.86
N GLY A 57 -7.14 2.40 9.38
CA GLY A 57 -7.48 0.98 9.39
C GLY A 57 -7.43 0.31 8.02
N LYS A 58 -6.88 0.97 7.01
CA LYS A 58 -6.78 0.48 5.63
C LYS A 58 -5.32 0.42 5.18
N GLN A 59 -5.04 -0.41 4.18
CA GLN A 59 -3.69 -0.47 3.61
C GLN A 59 -3.32 0.85 2.93
N LEU A 60 -2.08 1.29 3.10
CA LEU A 60 -1.55 2.47 2.41
C LEU A 60 -1.50 2.22 0.90
N ASN A 61 -1.81 3.26 0.14
CA ASN A 61 -1.74 3.27 -1.31
C ASN A 61 -0.46 3.96 -1.77
N LEU A 62 0.16 3.40 -2.81
CA LEU A 62 1.12 4.11 -3.64
C LEU A 62 0.35 4.75 -4.78
N HIS A 63 0.32 6.08 -4.82
CA HIS A 63 -0.33 6.84 -5.88
C HIS A 63 0.71 7.31 -6.89
N HIS A 64 0.46 7.07 -8.18
CA HIS A 64 1.23 7.66 -9.27
C HIS A 64 0.73 9.07 -9.53
N VAL A 65 1.59 10.06 -9.38
CA VAL A 65 1.17 11.46 -9.51
C VAL A 65 0.80 11.82 -10.96
N LEU A 66 1.46 11.21 -11.95
CA LEU A 66 1.30 11.53 -13.37
C LEU A 66 0.60 10.43 -14.20
N GLY A 67 0.21 9.31 -13.58
CA GLY A 67 -0.41 8.18 -14.30
C GLY A 67 0.53 7.33 -15.17
N ASP A 68 1.75 7.81 -15.43
CA ASP A 68 2.80 7.05 -16.15
C ASP A 68 3.57 6.09 -15.22
N GLU A 69 4.04 4.99 -15.80
CA GLU A 69 5.00 4.06 -15.19
C GLU A 69 6.19 3.83 -16.14
N PRO A 70 7.44 4.15 -15.74
CA PRO A 70 7.87 4.62 -14.42
C PRO A 70 7.56 6.12 -14.17
N GLY A 71 7.14 6.46 -12.94
CA GLY A 71 6.81 7.84 -12.56
C GLY A 71 6.94 8.17 -11.07
N PRO A 72 6.83 9.46 -10.69
CA PRO A 72 6.88 9.88 -9.29
C PRO A 72 5.67 9.35 -8.51
N MET A 73 5.94 8.80 -7.32
CA MET A 73 4.93 8.22 -6.44
C MET A 73 4.92 8.85 -5.03
N VAL A 74 3.74 8.79 -4.41
CA VAL A 74 3.47 9.27 -3.05
C VAL A 74 2.73 8.22 -2.23
N GLU A 75 3.13 8.04 -0.96
CA GLU A 75 2.39 7.26 0.03
C GLU A 75 1.15 8.05 0.49
N LEU A 76 -0.04 7.44 0.40
CA LEU A 76 -1.29 8.03 0.88
C LEU A 76 -2.09 7.02 1.71
N SER A 77 -2.77 7.48 2.75
CA SER A 77 -3.83 6.67 3.37
C SER A 77 -4.95 6.42 2.36
N ALA A 78 -5.59 5.25 2.46
CA ALA A 78 -6.64 4.89 1.52
C ALA A 78 -7.81 5.88 1.56
N SER A 79 -8.14 6.39 2.75
CA SER A 79 -9.20 7.38 2.93
C SER A 79 -8.86 8.74 2.31
N THR A 80 -7.60 9.19 2.39
CA THR A 80 -7.13 10.40 1.69
C THR A 80 -7.18 10.21 0.18
N HIS A 81 -6.69 9.08 -0.32
CA HIS A 81 -6.76 8.76 -1.75
C HIS A 81 -8.20 8.76 -2.27
N GLN A 82 -9.14 8.20 -1.51
CA GLN A 82 -10.56 8.19 -1.87
C GLN A 82 -11.19 9.59 -1.82
N LYS A 83 -10.90 10.36 -0.78
CA LYS A 83 -11.45 11.71 -0.58
C LYS A 83 -11.03 12.67 -1.69
N TYR A 84 -9.78 12.57 -2.15
CA TYR A 84 -9.22 13.46 -3.17
C TYR A 84 -9.09 12.77 -4.54
N TYR A 85 -9.84 11.69 -4.77
CA TYR A 85 -9.75 10.90 -6.00
C TYR A 85 -9.84 11.76 -7.28
N LYS A 86 -10.79 12.69 -7.35
CA LYS A 86 -10.97 13.55 -8.52
C LYS A 86 -9.79 14.49 -8.76
N GLN A 87 -9.15 14.99 -7.71
CA GLN A 87 -7.99 15.87 -7.80
C GLN A 87 -6.73 15.07 -8.15
N LEU A 88 -6.62 13.84 -7.62
CA LEU A 88 -5.50 12.94 -7.85
C LEU A 88 -5.52 12.28 -9.23
N HIS A 89 -6.71 12.07 -9.81
CA HIS A 89 -6.93 11.40 -11.09
C HIS A 89 -7.54 12.32 -12.17
N GLY A 90 -7.76 13.61 -11.88
CA GLY A 90 -8.47 14.53 -12.78
C GLY A 90 -7.74 14.86 -14.08
N LEU A 91 -6.45 14.54 -14.17
CA LEU A 91 -5.61 14.70 -15.37
C LEU A 91 -5.40 13.39 -16.14
N ILE A 92 -5.79 12.25 -15.56
CA ILE A 92 -5.65 10.94 -16.19
C ILE A 92 -6.91 10.72 -17.04
N GLU A 93 -6.78 10.77 -18.36
CA GLU A 93 -7.89 10.51 -19.27
C GLU A 93 -8.52 9.12 -18.99
N ASN A 94 -9.86 9.07 -19.00
CA ASN A 94 -10.62 7.86 -18.77
C ASN A 94 -10.18 6.76 -19.76
N GLY A 95 -9.47 5.74 -19.29
CA GLY A 95 -9.06 4.56 -20.07
C GLY A 95 -7.55 4.40 -20.28
N ASN A 96 -6.74 5.44 -20.07
CA ASN A 96 -5.29 5.40 -20.27
C ASN A 96 -4.51 4.97 -19.00
N SER A 97 -5.10 4.09 -18.19
CA SER A 97 -4.38 3.53 -17.05
C SER A 97 -3.39 2.47 -17.52
N PHE A 98 -2.13 2.56 -17.08
CA PHE A 98 -1.14 1.50 -17.28
C PHE A 98 -1.63 0.12 -16.78
N ARG A 99 -2.63 0.10 -15.88
CA ARG A 99 -3.25 -1.13 -15.37
C ARG A 99 -3.99 -1.93 -16.43
N ASN A 100 -4.38 -1.30 -17.54
CA ASN A 100 -5.00 -1.97 -18.68
C ASN A 100 -3.97 -2.72 -19.55
N GLU A 101 -2.68 -2.43 -19.39
CA GLU A 101 -1.58 -3.06 -20.11
C GLU A 101 -0.95 -4.15 -19.20
N PRO A 102 -1.11 -5.45 -19.52
CA PRO A 102 -0.73 -6.52 -18.60
C PRO A 102 0.75 -6.53 -18.21
N ALA A 103 1.67 -6.08 -19.08
CA ALA A 103 3.08 -6.03 -18.73
C ALA A 103 3.38 -4.91 -17.72
N ALA A 104 2.85 -3.70 -17.93
CA ALA A 104 2.95 -2.59 -16.98
C ALA A 104 2.26 -2.90 -15.66
N ALA A 105 1.08 -3.53 -15.66
CA ALA A 105 0.42 -3.96 -14.43
C ALA A 105 1.30 -4.91 -13.61
N ARG A 106 1.89 -5.92 -14.24
CA ARG A 106 2.84 -6.84 -13.59
C ARG A 106 4.13 -6.14 -13.16
N GLY A 107 4.61 -5.18 -13.95
CA GLY A 107 5.78 -4.36 -13.62
C GLY A 107 5.55 -3.57 -12.33
N TYR A 108 4.40 -2.91 -12.25
CA TYR A 108 3.97 -2.18 -11.07
C TYR A 108 3.80 -3.07 -9.84
N ASP A 109 3.20 -4.26 -9.97
CA ASP A 109 3.06 -5.18 -8.83
C ASP A 109 4.43 -5.62 -8.27
N LYS A 110 5.41 -5.88 -9.15
CA LYS A 110 6.79 -6.17 -8.75
C LYS A 110 7.45 -4.98 -8.08
N PHE A 111 7.28 -3.79 -8.66
CA PHE A 111 7.75 -2.54 -8.07
C PHE A 111 7.17 -2.34 -6.67
N ARG A 112 5.85 -2.44 -6.50
CA ARG A 112 5.15 -2.25 -5.24
C ARG A 112 5.64 -3.22 -4.17
N SER A 113 5.80 -4.49 -4.52
CA SER A 113 6.32 -5.50 -3.58
C SER A 113 7.77 -5.18 -3.15
N SER A 114 8.63 -4.79 -4.10
CA SER A 114 10.03 -4.45 -3.83
C SER A 114 10.15 -3.16 -3.01
N TYR A 115 9.30 -2.19 -3.30
CA TYR A 115 9.21 -0.93 -2.59
C TYR A 115 8.94 -1.14 -1.11
N TRP A 116 7.90 -1.92 -0.75
CA TRP A 116 7.58 -2.14 0.66
C TRP A 116 8.69 -2.89 1.41
N LYS A 117 9.38 -3.83 0.74
CA LYS A 117 10.55 -4.50 1.33
C LYS A 117 11.68 -3.51 1.64
N GLN A 118 12.01 -2.64 0.70
CA GLN A 118 12.99 -1.57 0.93
C GLN A 118 12.51 -0.59 2.00
N ARG A 119 11.21 -0.27 2.02
CA ARG A 119 10.60 0.61 3.03
C ARG A 119 10.77 0.04 4.44
N ALA A 120 10.67 -1.28 4.61
CA ALA A 120 10.91 -1.96 5.88
C ALA A 120 12.35 -1.75 6.41
N GLU A 121 13.35 -1.71 5.53
CA GLU A 121 14.75 -1.52 5.93
C GLU A 121 14.99 -0.18 6.62
N GLY A 122 14.29 0.87 6.19
CA GLY A 122 14.34 2.20 6.82
C GLY A 122 13.83 2.24 8.27
N PHE A 123 13.11 1.20 8.72
CA PHE A 123 12.63 1.07 10.08
C PHE A 123 13.48 0.13 10.95
N LYS A 124 14.39 -0.65 10.36
CA LYS A 124 15.25 -1.59 11.11
C LYS A 124 16.44 -0.91 11.79
N CYS A 125 16.81 0.29 11.38
CA CYS A 125 17.98 1.03 11.88
C CYS A 125 17.61 2.18 12.84
N ARG A 126 16.48 2.11 13.55
CA ARG A 126 16.05 3.14 14.51
C ARG A 126 15.89 2.60 15.92
#